data_AF-A0A8H7BW17-F1
#
_entry.id   AF-A0A8H7BW17-F1
#
_cell.length_a   1.000
_cell.length_b   1.000
_cell.length_c   1.000
_cell.angle_alpha   90.00
_cell.angle_beta   90.00
_cell.angle_gamma   90.00
#
_symmetry.space_group_name_H-M   'P 1'
#
loop_
_entity.id
_entity.type
_entity.pdbx_description
1 polymer ?
#
loop_
_entity_poly.entity_id
_entity_poly.type
_entity_poly.pdbx_seq_one_letter_code
_entity_poly.pdbx_strand_id
1 'polypeptide(L)'
;MATTANKDKISTVNNLMNYSIPLHDSSSSRLPTLDEPRRAIASGNLDTRIRQLEAQIEDLTTANVRLVRTNRILKLDCDRLVDQETAELKQEMNELRLQNIRLQRSNRLLQDDLMMKTEELNKLRDDQIRKMKNVGPEYEYLVQIINLLYRQLEGNPTCDKTCCYTNQPLSQGISVLTLPPESEEQKPEPQHICRPVIHSNIAAGTLASALEFENLQLREDLKSLHSDQEALYELLKEKEDDTEMLKCELRMKDDIVSQLERDFERMEMEVIDLQKDWRYPERLKSESSFSDIHAFPIPPPLPKDNTIVRTVSSSGTSSDSSPSSLADAAESDYYSPR
;
A
#
# COMPACT_ATOMS: atom_id res chain seq x y z
N MET A 1 22.00 11.27 -12.92
CA MET A 1 21.95 11.45 -14.39
C MET A 1 20.54 11.86 -14.77
N ALA A 2 20.44 12.99 -15.48
CA ALA A 2 19.30 13.53 -16.25
C ALA A 2 17.94 13.69 -15.55
N THR A 3 17.78 14.86 -14.93
CA THR A 3 16.53 15.62 -14.86
C THR A 3 16.15 16.19 -16.23
N THR A 4 14.91 16.02 -16.68
CA THR A 4 14.31 16.90 -17.69
C THR A 4 12.86 17.21 -17.34
N ALA A 5 12.69 18.35 -16.69
CA ALA A 5 11.47 19.14 -16.74
C ALA A 5 11.32 19.69 -18.18
N ASN A 6 10.16 19.52 -18.79
CA ASN A 6 9.73 20.34 -19.92
C ASN A 6 8.40 21.00 -19.57
N LYS A 7 8.57 22.18 -18.98
CA LYS A 7 7.59 23.26 -18.93
C LYS A 7 7.59 23.91 -20.32
N ASP A 8 6.45 24.50 -20.69
CA ASP A 8 6.22 25.38 -21.85
C ASP A 8 5.81 24.70 -23.15
N LYS A 9 4.48 24.71 -23.39
CA LYS A 9 3.85 25.44 -24.52
C LYS A 9 2.32 25.36 -24.40
N ILE A 10 1.77 26.15 -23.48
CA ILE A 10 0.42 26.71 -23.62
C ILE A 10 0.52 27.73 -24.75
N SER A 11 0.33 27.31 -26.00
CA SER A 11 0.21 28.21 -27.16
C SER A 11 -0.27 27.47 -28.40
N THR A 12 -1.57 27.18 -28.49
CA THR A 12 -2.26 27.01 -29.78
C THR A 12 -3.76 27.31 -29.67
N VAL A 13 -4.13 28.31 -28.88
CA VAL A 13 -5.40 29.03 -29.07
C VAL A 13 -5.16 30.06 -30.17
N ASN A 14 -4.95 29.59 -31.39
CA ASN A 14 -4.87 30.39 -32.63
C ASN A 14 -4.85 29.40 -33.81
N ASN A 15 -6.01 28.85 -34.13
CA ASN A 15 -6.34 28.33 -35.47
C ASN A 15 -7.86 28.46 -35.64
N LEU A 16 -8.33 29.69 -35.44
CA LEU A 16 -9.59 30.18 -35.97
C LEU A 16 -9.28 30.63 -37.40
N MET A 17 -10.03 30.14 -38.38
CA MET A 17 -9.92 30.43 -39.83
C MET A 17 -8.85 29.63 -40.60
N ASN A 18 -9.15 28.37 -40.89
CA ASN A 18 -8.63 27.67 -42.08
C ASN A 18 -9.81 27.22 -42.95
N TYR A 19 -10.40 28.15 -43.69
CA TYR A 19 -11.20 27.83 -44.87
C TYR A 19 -10.27 27.86 -46.08
N SER A 20 -9.70 26.72 -46.42
CA SER A 20 -9.08 26.54 -47.74
C SER A 20 -10.19 26.42 -48.76
N ILE A 21 -10.37 27.48 -49.55
CA ILE A 21 -11.22 27.49 -50.75
C ILE A 21 -10.51 26.65 -51.82
N PRO A 22 -11.10 25.55 -52.33
CA PRO A 22 -10.58 24.88 -53.51
C PRO A 22 -10.80 25.76 -54.74
N LEU A 23 -9.70 26.13 -55.39
CA LEU A 23 -9.69 26.73 -56.71
C LEU A 23 -10.37 25.79 -57.72
N HIS A 24 -11.25 26.41 -58.49
CA HIS A 24 -12.02 25.93 -59.63
C HIS A 24 -11.28 24.93 -60.54
N ASP A 25 -11.98 23.91 -61.02
CA ASP A 25 -11.80 23.49 -62.41
C ASP A 25 -13.12 23.00 -63.05
N SER A 26 -13.50 23.70 -64.11
CA SER A 26 -14.28 23.26 -65.29
C SER A 26 -15.59 22.46 -65.05
N SER A 27 -16.80 23.01 -65.24
CA SER A 27 -17.35 23.20 -66.59
C SER A 27 -18.78 23.80 -66.61
N SER A 28 -19.03 24.62 -67.64
CA SER A 28 -20.33 24.94 -68.26
C SER A 28 -21.38 25.73 -67.46
N SER A 29 -21.38 27.05 -67.63
CA SER A 29 -22.63 27.78 -67.90
C SER A 29 -22.38 29.11 -68.61
N ARG A 30 -23.23 29.37 -69.59
CA ARG A 30 -23.22 30.42 -70.61
C ARG A 30 -23.10 31.85 -70.07
N LEU A 31 -22.30 32.66 -70.75
CA LEU A 31 -22.40 34.13 -70.78
C LEU A 31 -23.78 34.58 -71.27
N PRO A 32 -24.34 35.67 -70.71
CA PRO A 32 -25.06 36.64 -71.50
C PRO A 32 -24.25 37.93 -71.65
N THR A 33 -24.27 38.42 -72.88
CA THR A 33 -23.70 39.65 -73.41
C THR A 33 -24.11 40.90 -72.63
N LEU A 34 -23.11 41.76 -72.37
CA LEU A 34 -23.24 43.14 -71.90
C LEU A 34 -23.54 44.05 -73.10
N ASP A 35 -24.75 44.60 -73.16
CA ASP A 35 -25.05 45.83 -73.89
C ASP A 35 -25.42 46.90 -72.85
N GLU A 36 -24.68 48.00 -72.87
CA GLU A 36 -24.98 49.23 -72.13
C GLU A 36 -24.78 50.35 -73.16
N PRO A 37 -25.67 51.36 -73.32
CA PRO A 37 -26.06 52.24 -72.21
C PRO A 37 -27.50 52.80 -72.28
N ARG A 38 -28.19 52.89 -71.15
CA ARG A 38 -29.35 53.78 -71.04
C ARG A 38 -29.38 54.55 -69.72
N ARG A 39 -29.59 55.85 -69.90
CA ARG A 39 -29.48 56.94 -68.91
C ARG A 39 -30.31 56.69 -67.66
N ALA A 40 -29.75 57.21 -66.57
CA ALA A 40 -30.26 57.20 -65.21
C ALA A 40 -31.74 57.57 -65.07
N ILE A 41 -32.46 56.69 -64.40
CA ILE A 41 -33.40 57.03 -63.33
C ILE A 41 -33.15 56.00 -62.22
N ALA A 42 -32.06 56.17 -61.46
CA ALA A 42 -31.41 55.07 -60.74
C ALA A 42 -31.22 55.29 -59.22
N SER A 43 -31.95 56.20 -58.55
CA SER A 43 -31.85 56.28 -57.08
C SER A 43 -32.84 55.33 -56.38
N GLY A 44 -34.11 55.30 -56.81
CA GLY A 44 -35.15 54.50 -56.13
C GLY A 44 -34.98 52.98 -56.21
N ASN A 45 -34.36 52.44 -57.27
CA ASN A 45 -34.07 51.00 -57.41
C ASN A 45 -32.77 50.56 -56.72
N LEU A 46 -31.83 51.48 -56.52
CA LEU A 46 -30.64 51.20 -55.72
C LEU A 46 -30.99 51.16 -54.23
N ASP A 47 -31.81 52.10 -53.77
CA ASP A 47 -32.24 52.14 -52.36
C ASP A 47 -33.07 50.91 -51.96
N THR A 48 -33.96 50.44 -52.83
CA THR A 48 -34.72 49.19 -52.57
C THR A 48 -33.82 47.96 -52.60
N ARG A 49 -32.83 47.90 -53.48
CA ARG A 49 -31.83 46.83 -53.52
C ARG A 49 -30.91 46.86 -52.29
N ILE A 50 -30.50 48.04 -51.83
CA ILE A 50 -29.70 48.22 -50.62
C ILE A 50 -30.49 47.71 -49.41
N ARG A 51 -31.77 48.11 -49.27
CA ARG A 51 -32.63 47.59 -48.18
C ARG A 51 -32.84 46.07 -48.24
N GLN A 52 -32.95 45.49 -49.44
CA GLN A 52 -33.02 44.03 -49.60
C GLN A 52 -31.72 43.33 -49.19
N LEU A 53 -30.57 43.91 -49.55
CA LEU A 53 -29.27 43.39 -49.13
C LEU A 53 -29.05 43.54 -47.62
N GLU A 54 -29.46 44.66 -47.02
CA GLU A 54 -29.44 44.87 -45.58
C GLU A 54 -30.31 43.83 -44.85
N ALA A 55 -31.54 43.59 -45.32
CA ALA A 55 -32.40 42.54 -44.78
C ALA A 55 -31.79 41.14 -44.92
N GLN A 56 -31.17 40.83 -46.05
CA GLN A 56 -30.44 39.55 -46.23
C GLN A 56 -29.22 39.44 -45.31
N ILE A 57 -28.50 40.53 -45.07
CA ILE A 57 -27.38 40.56 -44.13
C ILE A 57 -27.89 40.33 -42.71
N GLU A 58 -29.00 40.96 -42.31
CA GLU A 58 -29.63 40.74 -41.00
C GLU A 58 -30.09 39.28 -40.84
N ASP A 59 -30.76 38.71 -41.85
CA ASP A 59 -31.18 37.31 -41.85
C ASP A 59 -29.99 36.35 -41.75
N LEU A 60 -28.93 36.57 -42.53
CA LEU A 60 -27.70 35.79 -42.47
C LEU A 60 -27.00 35.94 -41.12
N THR A 61 -27.02 37.14 -40.54
CA THR A 61 -26.41 37.42 -39.23
C THR A 61 -27.17 36.67 -38.13
N THR A 62 -28.50 36.72 -38.13
CA THR A 62 -29.32 35.98 -37.16
C THR A 62 -29.17 34.47 -37.33
N ALA A 63 -29.10 33.96 -38.56
CA ALA A 63 -28.84 32.55 -38.86
C ALA A 63 -27.44 32.12 -38.36
N ASN A 64 -26.42 32.95 -38.56
CA ASN A 64 -25.06 32.68 -38.09
C ASN A 64 -25.01 32.64 -36.56
N VAL A 65 -25.64 33.60 -35.87
CA VAL A 65 -25.75 33.58 -34.40
C VAL A 65 -26.43 32.30 -33.90
N ARG A 66 -27.49 31.84 -34.58
CA ARG A 66 -28.14 30.55 -34.26
C ARG A 66 -27.20 29.37 -34.45
N LEU A 67 -26.47 29.33 -35.57
CA LEU A 67 -25.49 28.27 -35.86
C LEU A 67 -24.33 28.25 -34.86
N VAL A 68 -23.82 29.41 -34.45
CA VAL A 68 -22.77 29.51 -33.43
C VAL A 68 -23.29 28.96 -32.10
N ARG A 69 -24.53 29.29 -31.73
CA ARG A 69 -25.16 28.77 -30.51
C ARG A 69 -25.35 27.25 -30.57
N THR A 70 -25.86 26.71 -31.67
CA THR A 70 -26.05 25.25 -31.81
C THR A 70 -24.72 24.51 -31.83
N ASN A 71 -23.70 25.01 -32.54
CA ASN A 71 -22.35 24.44 -32.52
C ASN A 71 -21.74 24.42 -31.11
N ARG A 72 -21.95 25.49 -30.32
CA ARG A 72 -21.49 25.52 -28.93
C ARG A 72 -22.19 24.45 -28.08
N ILE A 73 -23.50 24.27 -28.25
CA ILE A 73 -24.26 23.24 -27.53
C ILE A 73 -23.76 21.85 -27.93
N LEU A 74 -23.66 21.56 -29.23
CA LEU A 74 -23.16 20.27 -29.72
C LEU A 74 -21.75 19.98 -29.21
N LYS A 75 -20.86 20.98 -29.18
CA LYS A 75 -19.53 20.80 -28.61
C LYS A 75 -19.58 20.42 -27.13
N LEU A 76 -20.38 21.12 -26.33
CA LEU A 76 -20.54 20.80 -24.91
C LEU A 76 -21.15 19.40 -24.69
N ASP A 77 -22.08 18.99 -25.55
CA ASP A 77 -22.69 17.66 -25.47
C ASP A 77 -21.69 16.56 -25.90
N CYS A 78 -20.89 16.79 -26.93
CA CYS A 78 -19.77 15.90 -27.28
C CYS A 78 -18.75 15.80 -26.15
N ASP A 79 -18.33 16.93 -25.55
CA ASP A 79 -17.37 16.94 -24.44
C ASP A 79 -17.94 16.15 -23.24
N ARG A 80 -19.23 16.31 -22.93
CA ARG A 80 -19.93 15.55 -21.88
C ARG A 80 -19.98 14.05 -22.16
N LEU A 81 -20.31 13.65 -23.40
CA LEU A 81 -20.35 12.24 -23.78
C LEU A 81 -18.96 11.61 -23.67
N VAL A 82 -17.92 12.30 -24.14
CA VAL A 82 -16.54 11.85 -23.98
C VAL A 82 -16.15 11.75 -22.52
N ASP A 83 -16.54 12.71 -21.67
CA ASP A 83 -16.27 12.63 -20.24
C ASP A 83 -17.00 11.47 -19.57
N GLN A 84 -18.25 11.18 -19.96
CA GLN A 84 -19.01 10.04 -19.45
C GLN A 84 -18.36 8.70 -19.86
N GLU A 85 -18.05 8.52 -21.15
CA GLU A 85 -17.41 7.29 -21.65
C GLU A 85 -15.99 7.10 -21.08
N THR A 86 -15.27 8.19 -20.83
CA THR A 86 -13.91 8.12 -20.26
C THR A 86 -13.87 8.13 -18.74
N ALA A 87 -14.98 8.38 -18.04
CA ALA A 87 -15.00 8.46 -16.58
C ALA A 87 -14.65 7.12 -15.94
N GLU A 88 -15.27 6.02 -16.41
CA GLU A 88 -15.02 4.67 -15.89
C GLU A 88 -13.56 4.26 -16.13
N LEU A 89 -13.04 4.49 -17.33
CA LEU A 89 -11.63 4.22 -17.67
C LEU A 89 -10.66 5.04 -16.83
N LYS A 90 -10.96 6.32 -16.56
CA LYS A 90 -10.15 7.17 -15.67
C LYS A 90 -10.16 6.63 -14.24
N GLN A 91 -11.31 6.16 -13.76
CA GLN A 91 -11.43 5.54 -12.44
C GLN A 91 -10.62 4.24 -12.37
N GLU A 92 -10.80 3.32 -13.32
CA GLU A 92 -10.07 2.05 -13.36
C GLU A 92 -8.56 2.28 -13.44
N MET A 93 -8.11 3.23 -14.27
CA MET A 93 -6.69 3.60 -14.34
C MET A 93 -6.15 4.10 -12.99
N ASN A 94 -6.93 4.89 -12.25
CA ASN A 94 -6.53 5.37 -10.93
C ASN A 94 -6.48 4.24 -9.90
N GLU A 95 -7.44 3.31 -9.94
CA GLU A 95 -7.46 2.12 -9.08
C GLU A 95 -6.25 1.21 -9.36
N LEU A 96 -5.97 0.91 -10.64
CA LEU A 96 -4.80 0.13 -11.05
C LEU A 96 -3.49 0.80 -10.64
N ARG A 97 -3.39 2.13 -10.75
CA ARG A 97 -2.22 2.88 -10.26
C ARG A 97 -2.05 2.72 -8.75
N LEU A 98 -3.12 2.84 -7.97
CA LEU A 98 -3.06 2.67 -6.53
C LEU A 98 -2.65 1.25 -6.15
N GLN A 99 -3.22 0.24 -6.81
CA GLN A 99 -2.85 -1.16 -6.62
C GLN A 99 -1.38 -1.41 -6.97
N ASN A 100 -0.90 -0.85 -8.08
CA ASN A 100 0.50 -0.98 -8.49
C ASN A 100 1.45 -0.37 -7.45
N ILE A 101 1.14 0.82 -6.93
CA ILE A 101 1.93 1.45 -5.86
C ILE A 101 1.95 0.57 -4.60
N ARG A 102 0.80 0.00 -4.22
CA ARG A 102 0.72 -0.93 -3.06
C ARG A 102 1.58 -2.17 -3.29
N LEU A 103 1.51 -2.77 -4.48
CA LEU A 103 2.31 -3.94 -4.84
C LEU A 103 3.80 -3.63 -4.86
N GLN A 104 4.22 -2.49 -5.43
CA GLN A 104 5.62 -2.07 -5.42
C GLN A 104 6.16 -1.90 -3.99
N ARG A 105 5.36 -1.29 -3.10
CA ARG A 105 5.73 -1.14 -1.68
C ARG A 105 5.83 -2.51 -0.99
N SER A 106 4.85 -3.38 -1.18
CA SER A 106 4.84 -4.73 -0.61
C SER A 106 6.04 -5.56 -1.11
N ASN A 107 6.33 -5.52 -2.41
CA ASN A 107 7.44 -6.25 -3.00
C ASN A 107 8.79 -5.76 -2.43
N ARG A 108 8.95 -4.46 -2.22
CA ARG A 108 10.14 -3.90 -1.57
C ARG A 108 10.30 -4.41 -0.13
N LEU A 109 9.23 -4.43 0.66
CA LEU A 109 9.26 -4.97 2.02
C LEU A 109 9.63 -6.45 2.03
N LEU A 110 9.03 -7.25 1.15
CA LEU A 110 9.37 -8.67 1.01
C LEU A 110 10.81 -8.90 0.59
N GLN A 111 11.36 -8.02 -0.25
CA GLN A 111 12.76 -8.08 -0.66
C GLN A 111 13.70 -7.75 0.51
N ASP A 112 13.36 -6.74 1.31
CA ASP A 112 14.11 -6.38 2.52
C ASP A 112 14.06 -7.53 3.55
N ASP A 113 12.89 -8.16 3.76
CA ASP A 113 12.72 -9.32 4.64
C ASP A 113 13.55 -10.53 4.16
N LEU A 114 13.51 -10.81 2.85
CA LEU A 114 14.31 -11.88 2.27
C LEU A 114 15.80 -11.64 2.46
N MET A 115 16.26 -10.39 2.28
CA MET A 115 17.65 -10.02 2.52
C MET A 115 18.04 -10.25 3.98
N MET A 116 17.24 -9.76 4.94
CA MET A 116 17.48 -9.99 6.37
C MET A 116 17.55 -11.48 6.72
N LYS A 117 16.60 -12.29 6.22
CA LYS A 117 16.59 -13.74 6.47
C LYS A 117 17.79 -14.45 5.85
N THR A 118 18.22 -14.02 4.68
CA THR A 118 19.41 -14.55 4.02
C THR A 118 20.67 -14.22 4.83
N GLU A 119 20.77 -13.00 5.35
CA GLU A 119 21.86 -12.59 6.25
C GLU A 119 21.86 -13.38 7.57
N GLU A 120 20.69 -13.58 8.18
CA GLU A 120 20.54 -14.41 9.40
C GLU A 120 21.02 -15.85 9.14
N LEU A 121 20.59 -16.47 8.03
CA LEU A 121 21.04 -17.80 7.65
C LEU A 121 22.54 -17.88 7.41
N ASN A 122 23.12 -16.87 6.77
CA ASN A 122 24.57 -16.79 6.57
C ASN A 122 25.30 -16.64 7.90
N LYS A 123 24.83 -15.77 8.81
CA LYS A 123 25.38 -15.64 10.17
C LYS A 123 25.30 -16.96 10.94
N LEU A 124 24.18 -17.67 10.87
CA LEU A 124 24.03 -18.98 11.51
C LEU A 124 25.00 -20.01 10.92
N ARG A 125 25.19 -20.03 9.59
CA ARG A 125 26.21 -20.87 8.96
C ARG A 125 27.62 -20.51 9.42
N ASP A 126 27.96 -19.22 9.46
CA ASP A 126 29.28 -18.76 9.89
C ASP A 126 29.52 -19.08 11.37
N ASP A 127 28.50 -18.96 12.21
CA ASP A 127 28.55 -19.32 13.63
C ASP A 127 28.68 -20.83 13.82
N GLN A 128 27.99 -21.63 12.99
CA GLN A 128 28.18 -23.08 12.95
C GLN A 128 29.63 -23.41 12.60
N ILE A 129 30.18 -22.82 11.54
CA ILE A 129 31.57 -23.01 11.13
C ILE A 129 32.54 -22.60 12.25
N ARG A 130 32.30 -21.47 12.93
CA ARG A 130 33.13 -21.03 14.07
C ARG A 130 33.03 -21.96 15.28
N LYS A 131 31.86 -22.53 15.55
CA LYS A 131 31.63 -23.48 16.66
C LYS A 131 32.13 -24.89 16.34
N MET A 132 32.33 -25.22 15.07
CA MET A 132 32.92 -26.50 14.67
C MET A 132 34.38 -26.58 15.16
N LYS A 133 34.58 -27.30 16.28
CA LYS A 133 35.92 -27.58 16.83
C LYS A 133 36.76 -28.47 15.91
N ASN A 134 36.10 -29.30 15.10
CA ASN A 134 36.73 -30.27 14.22
C ASN A 134 36.14 -30.10 12.82
N VAL A 135 37.00 -30.03 11.80
CA VAL A 135 36.60 -30.05 10.39
C VAL A 135 36.04 -31.46 10.10
N GLY A 136 35.00 -31.56 9.27
CA GLY A 136 34.22 -32.80 9.06
C GLY A 136 35.04 -34.06 8.74
N PRO A 137 34.45 -35.25 8.83
CA PRO A 137 35.12 -36.53 8.61
C PRO A 137 35.81 -36.62 7.24
N GLU A 138 35.31 -35.89 6.23
CA GLU A 138 35.90 -35.79 4.90
C GLU A 138 37.25 -35.05 4.92
N TYR A 139 37.34 -33.96 5.68
CA TYR A 139 38.58 -33.22 5.85
C TYR A 139 39.60 -34.04 6.64
N GLU A 140 39.15 -34.70 7.71
CA GLU A 140 40.00 -35.60 8.49
C GLU A 140 40.56 -36.73 7.62
N TYR A 141 39.72 -37.34 6.78
CA TYR A 141 40.15 -38.35 5.81
C TYR A 141 41.20 -37.80 4.83
N LEU A 142 40.97 -36.60 4.27
CA LEU A 142 41.93 -35.98 3.36
C LEU A 142 43.29 -35.73 4.02
N VAL A 143 43.30 -35.23 5.26
CA VAL A 143 44.55 -35.04 6.02
C VAL A 143 45.28 -36.37 6.24
N GLN A 144 44.55 -37.44 6.57
CA GLN A 144 45.15 -38.77 6.77
C GLN A 144 45.75 -39.35 5.50
N ILE A 145 45.09 -39.14 4.34
CA ILE A 145 45.61 -39.56 3.03
C ILE A 145 46.85 -38.73 2.65
N ILE A 146 46.83 -37.41 2.88
CA ILE A 146 47.97 -36.54 2.62
C ILE A 146 49.18 -36.97 3.44
N ASN A 147 49.01 -37.29 4.73
CA ASN A 147 50.09 -37.79 5.59
C ASN A 147 50.70 -39.10 5.07
N LEU A 148 49.86 -40.03 4.59
CA LEU A 148 50.32 -41.27 3.98
C LEU A 148 51.15 -41.00 2.71
N LEU A 149 50.65 -40.12 1.83
CA LEU A 149 51.33 -39.76 0.59
C LEU A 149 52.68 -39.09 0.86
N TYR A 150 52.77 -38.20 1.85
CA TYR A 150 54.04 -37.58 2.26
C TYR A 150 55.08 -38.64 2.69
N ARG A 151 54.68 -39.65 3.49
CA ARG A 151 55.60 -40.73 3.89
C ARG A 151 56.03 -41.64 2.75
N GLN A 152 55.14 -41.90 1.79
CA GLN A 152 55.47 -42.67 0.59
C GLN A 152 56.53 -41.95 -0.25
N LEU A 153 56.45 -40.61 -0.33
CA LEU A 153 57.44 -39.78 -0.99
C LEU A 153 58.78 -39.75 -0.25
N GLU A 154 58.78 -39.81 1.09
CA GLU A 154 59.99 -39.87 1.91
C GLU A 154 60.66 -41.27 1.94
N GLY A 155 60.05 -42.29 1.32
CA GLY A 155 60.62 -43.63 1.22
C GLY A 155 60.45 -44.50 2.48
N ASN A 156 59.62 -44.08 3.44
CA ASN A 156 59.33 -44.81 4.68
C ASN A 156 57.86 -45.26 4.73
N PRO A 157 57.46 -46.28 3.93
CA PRO A 157 56.07 -46.76 3.89
C PRO A 157 55.69 -47.61 5.11
N THR A 158 56.65 -48.01 5.96
CA THR A 158 56.40 -48.83 7.15
C THR A 158 56.12 -47.98 8.38
N CYS A 159 55.25 -48.50 9.24
CA CYS A 159 54.84 -47.87 10.48
C CYS A 159 55.72 -48.38 11.63
N ASP A 160 56.91 -47.79 11.80
CA ASP A 160 57.89 -48.28 12.79
C ASP A 160 57.62 -47.77 14.22
N LYS A 161 57.45 -46.45 14.39
CA LYS A 161 57.22 -45.80 15.71
C LYS A 161 55.94 -44.96 15.76
N THR A 162 55.44 -44.54 14.59
CA THR A 162 54.28 -43.67 14.43
C THR A 162 53.36 -44.20 13.33
N CYS A 163 52.05 -44.08 13.53
CA CYS A 163 51.04 -44.51 12.55
C CYS A 163 51.09 -43.65 11.27
N CYS A 164 50.88 -44.29 10.12
CA CYS A 164 51.05 -43.76 8.78
C CYS A 164 49.89 -42.83 8.35
N TYR A 165 48.76 -42.89 9.07
CA TYR A 165 47.57 -42.07 8.83
C TYR A 165 47.44 -40.93 9.83
N THR A 166 47.64 -41.20 11.12
CA THR A 166 47.38 -40.23 12.20
C THR A 166 48.64 -39.50 12.69
N ASN A 167 49.85 -39.90 12.25
CA ASN A 167 51.14 -39.44 12.77
C ASN A 167 51.32 -39.58 14.31
N GLN A 168 50.41 -40.29 14.97
CA GLN A 168 50.46 -40.55 16.41
C GLN A 168 51.38 -41.73 16.73
N PRO A 169 51.99 -41.78 17.93
CA PRO A 169 52.80 -42.91 18.35
C PRO A 169 51.96 -44.19 18.44
N LEU A 170 52.57 -45.32 18.06
CA LEU A 170 51.89 -46.63 18.03
C LEU A 170 51.36 -47.05 19.42
N SER A 171 51.89 -46.49 20.51
CA SER A 171 51.46 -46.73 21.89
C SER A 171 50.11 -46.10 22.26
N GLN A 172 49.61 -45.16 21.46
CA GLN A 172 48.33 -44.47 21.69
C GLN A 172 47.22 -44.90 20.71
N GLY A 173 47.54 -45.80 19.77
CA GLY A 173 46.60 -46.28 18.76
C GLY A 173 45.57 -47.27 19.31
N ILE A 174 44.30 -47.09 18.94
CA ILE A 174 43.14 -47.88 19.41
C ILE A 174 43.15 -49.35 18.90
N SER A 175 43.96 -49.67 17.89
CA SER A 175 43.99 -51.00 17.26
C SER A 175 45.34 -51.70 17.47
N VAL A 176 45.51 -52.26 18.67
CA VAL A 176 46.56 -53.20 19.01
C VAL A 176 45.93 -54.59 19.06
N LEU A 177 46.23 -55.44 18.08
CA LEU A 177 45.85 -56.86 18.14
C LEU A 177 47.07 -57.64 18.64
N THR A 178 46.93 -58.31 19.78
CA THR A 178 47.91 -59.29 20.26
C THR A 178 47.50 -60.66 19.73
N LEU A 179 48.34 -61.26 18.88
CA LEU A 179 48.16 -62.65 18.46
C LEU A 179 48.43 -63.60 19.64
N PRO A 180 47.78 -64.78 19.70
CA PRO A 180 48.13 -65.83 20.65
C PRO A 180 49.59 -66.26 20.42
N PRO A 181 50.41 -66.44 21.47
CA PRO A 181 51.81 -66.82 21.31
C PRO A 181 51.91 -68.23 20.70
N GLU A 182 52.76 -68.40 19.68
CA GLU A 182 53.01 -69.72 19.08
C GLU A 182 53.94 -70.61 19.93
N SER A 183 54.50 -70.08 21.03
CA SER A 183 55.32 -70.83 22.01
C SER A 183 55.30 -70.16 23.40
N GLU A 184 55.39 -70.95 24.48
CA GLU A 184 55.25 -70.48 25.88
C GLU A 184 56.32 -69.47 26.35
N GLU A 185 57.37 -69.24 25.56
CA GLU A 185 58.48 -68.32 25.91
C GLU A 185 58.40 -66.95 25.21
N GLN A 186 57.41 -66.70 24.33
CA GLN A 186 57.26 -65.44 23.62
C GLN A 186 56.21 -64.53 24.28
N LYS A 187 56.62 -63.33 24.72
CA LYS A 187 55.69 -62.27 25.11
C LYS A 187 54.86 -61.86 23.88
N PRO A 188 53.54 -61.66 24.03
CA PRO A 188 52.70 -61.23 22.91
C PRO A 188 53.16 -59.86 22.42
N GLU A 189 53.69 -59.79 21.21
CA GLU A 189 54.05 -58.52 20.59
C GLU A 189 52.79 -57.82 20.06
N PRO A 190 52.57 -56.55 20.42
CA PRO A 190 51.44 -55.77 19.91
C PRO A 190 51.67 -55.45 18.42
N GLN A 191 50.87 -56.06 17.52
CA GLN A 191 50.86 -55.64 16.12
C GLN A 191 49.92 -54.44 15.94
N HIS A 192 50.48 -53.35 15.40
CA HIS A 192 49.70 -52.17 15.03
C HIS A 192 49.01 -52.39 13.69
N ILE A 193 47.69 -52.18 13.66
CA ILE A 193 46.90 -52.22 12.43
C ILE A 193 46.78 -50.79 11.89
N CYS A 194 47.45 -50.51 10.77
CA CYS A 194 47.39 -49.21 10.09
C CYS A 194 46.06 -49.05 9.37
N ARG A 195 45.08 -48.40 9.99
CA ARG A 195 43.82 -48.02 9.32
C ARG A 195 43.54 -46.53 9.51
N PRO A 196 42.91 -45.87 8.53
CA PRO A 196 42.32 -44.55 8.73
C PRO A 196 41.35 -44.60 9.91
N VAL A 197 41.51 -43.70 10.86
CA VAL A 197 40.60 -43.56 12.02
C VAL A 197 39.87 -42.24 11.83
N ILE A 198 38.66 -42.31 11.29
CA ILE A 198 37.81 -41.13 11.17
C ILE A 198 37.05 -41.01 12.49
N HIS A 199 37.26 -39.92 13.21
CA HIS A 199 36.53 -39.67 14.44
C HIS A 199 35.12 -39.21 14.07
N SER A 200 34.14 -40.10 14.19
CA SER A 200 32.74 -39.68 14.18
C SER A 200 32.46 -38.95 15.49
N ASN A 201 32.29 -37.63 15.43
CA ASN A 201 32.10 -36.77 16.61
C ASN A 201 30.74 -36.96 17.31
N ILE A 202 30.07 -38.09 17.11
CA ILE A 202 28.94 -38.50 17.93
C ILE A 202 29.52 -39.09 19.23
N ALA A 203 30.20 -38.26 20.02
CA ALA A 203 30.38 -38.58 21.42
C ALA A 203 28.98 -38.57 22.04
N ALA A 204 28.46 -39.77 22.32
CA ALA A 204 27.08 -39.99 22.77
C ALA A 204 26.69 -39.09 23.96
N GLY A 205 27.65 -38.71 24.81
CA GLY A 205 27.45 -37.78 25.91
C GLY A 205 27.23 -36.32 25.48
N THR A 206 28.02 -35.78 24.54
CA THR A 206 27.86 -34.38 24.09
C THR A 206 26.65 -34.18 23.19
N LEU A 207 26.29 -35.19 22.37
CA LEU A 207 25.06 -35.12 21.59
C LEU A 207 23.82 -35.21 22.49
N ALA A 208 23.83 -36.09 23.50
CA ALA A 208 22.72 -36.19 24.45
C ALA A 208 22.50 -34.87 25.20
N SER A 209 23.56 -34.25 25.76
CA SER A 209 23.42 -32.96 26.45
C SER A 209 23.01 -31.81 25.51
N ALA A 210 23.46 -31.82 24.25
CA ALA A 210 23.04 -30.83 23.26
C ALA A 210 21.54 -30.99 22.90
N LEU A 211 21.07 -32.21 22.71
CA LEU A 211 19.67 -32.51 22.43
C LEU A 211 18.75 -32.22 23.63
N GLU A 212 19.25 -32.41 24.86
CA GLU A 212 18.55 -32.03 26.10
C GLU A 212 18.40 -30.51 26.21
N PHE A 213 19.47 -29.76 25.94
CA PHE A 213 19.44 -28.30 25.91
C PHE A 213 18.48 -27.78 24.83
N GLU A 214 18.56 -28.33 23.61
CA GLU A 214 17.66 -27.99 22.51
C GLU A 214 16.20 -28.33 22.85
N ASN A 215 15.93 -29.47 23.49
CA ASN A 215 14.59 -29.80 23.97
C ASN A 215 14.07 -28.82 25.01
N LEU A 216 14.92 -28.36 25.93
CA LEU A 216 14.55 -27.35 26.92
C LEU A 216 14.23 -26.02 26.24
N GLN A 217 15.06 -25.59 25.30
CA GLN A 217 14.85 -24.36 24.53
C GLN A 217 13.56 -24.43 23.71
N LEU A 218 13.32 -25.51 22.97
CA LEU A 218 12.07 -25.71 22.22
C LEU A 218 10.83 -25.71 23.12
N ARG A 219 10.93 -26.24 24.35
CA ARG A 219 9.83 -26.19 25.32
C ARG A 219 9.58 -24.78 25.84
N GLU A 220 10.61 -23.97 25.99
CA GLU A 220 10.48 -22.56 26.40
C GLU A 220 9.88 -21.72 25.26
N ASP A 221 10.37 -21.91 24.04
CA ASP A 221 9.83 -21.26 22.83
C ASP A 221 8.35 -21.62 22.62
N LEU A 222 7.97 -22.89 22.82
CA LEU A 222 6.57 -23.32 22.75
C LEU A 222 5.69 -22.66 23.83
N LYS A 223 6.22 -22.46 25.04
CA LYS A 223 5.49 -21.74 26.10
C LYS A 223 5.33 -20.26 25.75
N SER A 224 6.38 -19.62 25.24
CA SER A 224 6.31 -18.24 24.77
C SER A 224 5.26 -18.11 23.65
N LEU A 225 5.31 -19.01 22.67
CA LEU A 225 4.37 -19.01 21.55
C LEU A 225 2.92 -19.23 22.01
N HIS A 226 2.69 -20.06 23.03
CA HIS A 226 1.38 -20.25 23.63
C HIS A 226 0.89 -18.98 24.34
N SER A 227 1.77 -18.29 25.07
CA SER A 227 1.45 -17.00 25.69
C SER A 227 1.09 -15.94 24.65
N ASP A 228 1.84 -15.87 23.55
CA ASP A 228 1.55 -14.94 22.45
C ASP A 228 0.23 -15.28 21.76
N GLN A 229 -0.06 -16.57 21.60
CA GLN A 229 -1.35 -17.05 21.06
C GLN A 229 -2.52 -16.64 21.96
N GLU A 230 -2.40 -16.79 23.27
CA GLU A 230 -3.42 -16.34 24.23
C GLU A 230 -3.65 -14.83 24.15
N ALA A 231 -2.57 -14.04 24.14
CA ALA A 231 -2.67 -12.59 24.01
C ALA A 231 -3.33 -12.15 22.68
N LEU A 232 -3.03 -12.86 21.58
CA LEU A 232 -3.67 -12.61 20.28
C LEU A 232 -5.17 -12.97 20.30
N TYR A 233 -5.57 -14.03 21.00
CA TYR A 233 -6.99 -14.35 21.16
C TYR A 233 -7.73 -13.29 21.96
N GLU A 234 -7.12 -12.75 23.03
CA GLU A 234 -7.70 -11.65 23.79
C GLU A 234 -7.85 -10.38 22.94
N LEU A 235 -6.82 -10.01 22.18
CA LEU A 235 -6.88 -8.86 21.27
C LEU A 235 -7.93 -9.05 20.18
N LEU A 236 -8.05 -10.26 19.62
CA LEU A 236 -9.05 -10.57 18.61
C LEU A 236 -10.46 -10.40 19.16
N LYS A 237 -10.70 -10.85 20.39
CA LYS A 237 -11.97 -10.66 21.09
C LYS A 237 -12.29 -9.18 21.32
N GLU A 238 -11.32 -8.38 21.78
CA GLU A 238 -11.50 -6.93 21.93
C GLU A 238 -11.89 -6.26 20.60
N LYS A 239 -11.24 -6.67 19.50
CA LYS A 239 -11.55 -6.13 18.16
C LYS A 239 -12.92 -6.59 17.66
N GLU A 240 -13.35 -7.81 17.98
CA GLU A 240 -14.71 -8.26 17.69
C GLU A 240 -15.75 -7.42 18.44
N ASP A 241 -15.54 -7.16 19.73
CA ASP A 241 -16.40 -6.30 20.55
C ASP A 241 -16.47 -4.87 19.99
N ASP A 242 -15.33 -4.28 19.61
CA ASP A 242 -15.27 -2.98 18.93
C ASP A 242 -16.09 -2.98 17.63
N THR A 243 -15.98 -4.04 16.82
CA THR A 243 -16.71 -4.12 15.55
C THR A 243 -18.22 -4.26 15.76
N GLU A 244 -18.65 -4.95 16.83
CA GLU A 244 -20.06 -5.07 17.17
C GLU A 244 -20.62 -3.73 17.67
N MET A 245 -19.84 -2.99 18.47
CA MET A 245 -20.20 -1.63 18.88
C MET A 245 -20.36 -0.70 17.69
N LEU A 246 -19.40 -0.70 16.76
CA LEU A 246 -19.46 0.13 15.55
C LEU A 246 -20.63 -0.24 14.65
N LYS A 247 -20.99 -1.52 14.54
CA LYS A 247 -22.20 -1.97 13.83
C LYS A 247 -23.47 -1.43 14.48
N CYS A 248 -23.53 -1.41 15.81
CA CYS A 248 -24.66 -0.82 16.54
C CYS A 248 -24.75 0.70 16.31
N GLU A 249 -23.63 1.41 16.36
CA GLU A 249 -23.59 2.85 16.10
C GLU A 249 -23.97 3.19 14.66
N LEU A 250 -23.47 2.42 13.68
CA LEU A 250 -23.84 2.58 12.27
C LEU A 250 -25.34 2.38 12.07
N ARG A 251 -25.91 1.31 12.65
CA ARG A 251 -27.35 1.05 12.58
C ARG A 251 -28.16 2.21 13.15
N MET A 252 -27.74 2.75 14.30
CA MET A 252 -28.40 3.92 14.89
C MET A 252 -28.31 5.15 13.98
N LYS A 253 -27.16 5.37 13.32
CA LYS A 253 -27.01 6.46 12.35
C LYS A 253 -27.89 6.26 11.12
N ASP A 254 -27.97 5.04 10.60
CA ASP A 254 -28.86 4.71 9.48
C ASP A 254 -30.33 4.95 9.84
N ASP A 255 -30.76 4.55 11.04
CA ASP A 255 -32.12 4.81 11.55
C ASP A 255 -32.41 6.32 11.63
N ILE A 256 -31.45 7.12 12.10
CA ILE A 256 -31.56 8.59 12.15
C ILE A 256 -31.65 9.16 10.73
N VAL A 257 -30.81 8.72 9.81
CA VAL A 257 -30.83 9.19 8.41
C VAL A 257 -32.17 8.84 7.76
N SER A 258 -32.66 7.61 7.90
CA SER A 258 -33.97 7.21 7.39
C SER A 258 -35.13 7.98 8.05
N GLN A 259 -34.98 8.41 9.31
CA GLN A 259 -35.96 9.31 9.94
C GLN A 259 -35.90 10.71 9.32
N LEU A 260 -34.70 11.26 9.11
CA LEU A 260 -34.52 12.56 8.47
C LEU A 260 -35.04 12.58 7.04
N GLU A 261 -34.81 11.54 6.25
CA GLU A 261 -35.34 11.39 4.90
C GLU A 261 -36.88 11.45 4.91
N ARG A 262 -37.53 10.68 5.80
CA ARG A 262 -38.99 10.73 5.98
C ARG A 262 -39.50 12.10 6.40
N ASP A 263 -38.75 12.80 7.25
CA ASP A 263 -39.11 14.15 7.70
C ASP A 263 -38.93 15.19 6.58
N PHE A 264 -37.90 15.06 5.74
CA PHE A 264 -37.71 15.88 4.54
C PHE A 264 -38.81 15.65 3.50
N GLU A 265 -39.19 14.39 3.24
CA GLU A 265 -40.31 14.05 2.35
C GLU A 265 -41.61 14.67 2.85
N ARG A 266 -41.88 14.60 4.15
CA ARG A 266 -43.06 15.24 4.76
C ARG A 266 -43.04 16.75 4.58
N MET A 267 -41.90 17.38 4.85
CA MET A 267 -41.74 18.83 4.69
C MET A 267 -41.88 19.27 3.24
N GLU A 268 -41.37 18.48 2.29
CA GLU A 268 -41.54 18.74 0.86
C GLU A 268 -43.02 18.71 0.47
N MET A 269 -43.78 17.73 0.96
CA MET A 269 -45.23 17.66 0.75
C MET A 269 -45.96 18.87 1.33
N GLU A 270 -45.64 19.27 2.56
CA GLU A 270 -46.21 20.47 3.19
C GLU A 270 -45.91 21.75 2.40
N VAL A 271 -44.68 21.90 1.90
CA VAL A 271 -44.29 23.04 1.06
C VAL A 271 -45.05 23.03 -0.27
N ILE A 272 -45.22 21.86 -0.89
CA ILE A 272 -46.00 21.71 -2.13
C ILE A 272 -47.46 22.12 -1.89
N ASP A 273 -48.06 21.68 -0.78
CA ASP A 273 -49.45 22.02 -0.46
C ASP A 273 -49.62 23.52 -0.15
N LEU A 274 -48.71 24.11 0.62
CA LEU A 274 -48.67 25.56 0.84
C LEU A 274 -48.51 26.34 -0.48
N GLN A 275 -47.69 25.86 -1.41
CA GLN A 275 -47.55 26.48 -2.73
C GLN A 275 -48.81 26.37 -3.58
N LYS A 276 -49.55 25.25 -3.51
CA LYS A 276 -50.84 25.10 -4.19
C LYS A 276 -51.87 26.07 -3.61
N ASP A 277 -51.95 26.17 -2.29
CA ASP A 277 -52.86 27.09 -1.60
C ASP A 277 -52.54 28.55 -1.95
N TRP A 278 -51.26 28.90 -2.04
CA TRP A 278 -50.81 30.22 -2.52
C TRP A 278 -51.19 30.50 -3.97
N ARG A 279 -51.20 29.49 -4.85
CA ARG A 279 -51.56 29.65 -6.28
C ARG A 279 -53.05 29.64 -6.55
N TYR A 280 -53.90 29.34 -5.56
CA TYR A 280 -55.36 29.46 -5.65
C TYR A 280 -55.93 30.38 -4.54
N PRO A 281 -55.71 31.72 -4.59
CA PRO A 281 -56.21 32.62 -3.55
C PRO A 281 -57.73 32.81 -3.55
N GLU A 282 -58.45 32.36 -4.59
CA GLU A 282 -59.83 32.80 -4.85
C GLU A 282 -60.95 32.00 -4.17
N ARG A 283 -60.67 31.11 -3.21
CA ARG A 283 -61.77 30.36 -2.54
C ARG A 283 -61.83 30.38 -1.02
N LEU A 284 -61.03 31.18 -0.34
CA LEU A 284 -61.19 31.42 1.10
C LEU A 284 -61.29 32.92 1.41
N LYS A 285 -62.35 33.56 0.87
CA LYS A 285 -63.05 34.59 1.64
C LYS A 285 -63.92 33.89 2.68
N SER A 286 -63.28 33.41 3.74
CA SER A 286 -63.95 33.07 5.00
C SER A 286 -63.00 33.44 6.12
N GLU A 287 -63.23 34.65 6.64
CA GLU A 287 -62.98 35.08 8.01
C GLU A 287 -62.07 34.17 8.85
N SER A 288 -60.78 34.50 8.94
CA SER A 288 -59.98 34.07 10.08
C SER A 288 -58.92 35.11 10.44
N SER A 289 -58.90 35.41 11.73
CA SER A 289 -58.26 36.51 12.43
C SER A 289 -56.75 36.62 12.15
N PHE A 290 -56.35 37.78 11.62
CA PHE A 290 -54.98 38.17 11.33
C PHE A 290 -54.23 38.68 12.58
N SER A 291 -54.30 37.93 13.70
CA SER A 291 -53.75 38.40 15.00
C SER A 291 -52.65 37.52 15.61
N ASP A 292 -52.23 36.41 14.99
CA ASP A 292 -51.40 35.41 15.70
C ASP A 292 -50.07 35.02 14.99
N ILE A 293 -49.52 35.90 14.15
CA ILE A 293 -48.31 35.62 13.34
C ILE A 293 -47.00 36.09 14.03
N HIS A 294 -47.01 36.39 15.33
CA HIS A 294 -45.79 36.80 16.06
C HIS A 294 -45.41 35.96 17.27
N ALA A 295 -45.99 34.77 17.46
CA ALA A 295 -45.51 33.85 18.50
C ALA A 295 -44.31 33.03 17.97
N PHE A 296 -43.09 33.45 18.33
CA PHE A 296 -41.91 32.59 18.22
C PHE A 296 -42.10 31.32 19.06
N PRO A 297 -41.69 30.13 18.58
CA PRO A 297 -41.70 28.93 19.40
C PRO A 297 -40.72 29.13 20.57
N ILE A 298 -41.26 29.16 21.78
CA ILE A 298 -40.47 29.17 23.02
C ILE A 298 -39.76 27.82 23.10
N PRO A 299 -38.42 27.76 23.16
CA PRO A 299 -37.71 26.51 23.36
C PRO A 299 -38.08 25.90 24.71
N PRO A 300 -38.14 24.55 24.83
CA PRO A 300 -38.52 23.89 26.07
C PRO A 300 -37.52 24.25 27.19
N PRO A 301 -38.00 24.42 28.43
CA PRO A 301 -37.13 24.83 29.53
C PRO A 301 -36.10 23.74 29.84
N LEU A 302 -34.83 24.15 29.87
CA LEU A 302 -33.75 23.32 30.41
C LEU A 302 -34.08 22.96 31.88
N PRO A 303 -33.92 21.68 32.28
CA PRO A 303 -34.07 21.30 33.68
C PRO A 303 -33.01 22.03 34.51
N LYS A 304 -33.48 22.74 35.55
CA LYS A 304 -32.62 23.41 36.53
C LYS A 304 -31.97 22.36 37.42
N ASP A 305 -30.64 22.37 37.46
CA ASP A 305 -29.86 21.73 38.50
C ASP A 305 -30.31 22.23 39.89
N ASN A 306 -30.89 21.33 40.68
CA ASN A 306 -30.95 21.47 42.13
C ASN A 306 -29.81 20.64 42.71
N THR A 307 -28.71 21.32 43.00
CA THR A 307 -27.63 20.78 43.81
C THR A 307 -27.99 20.89 45.31
N ILE A 308 -28.13 19.71 45.93
CA ILE A 308 -27.59 19.31 47.25
C ILE A 308 -28.36 19.68 48.53
N VAL A 309 -28.89 18.63 49.19
CA VAL A 309 -28.58 18.23 50.60
C VAL A 309 -28.61 16.68 50.66
N ARG A 310 -27.47 15.98 50.56
CA ARG A 310 -26.65 15.39 51.65
C ARG A 310 -27.40 14.47 52.64
N THR A 311 -27.17 13.15 52.51
CA THR A 311 -26.75 12.22 53.60
C THR A 311 -26.11 10.96 52.98
N VAL A 312 -24.77 10.85 52.96
CA VAL A 312 -23.92 9.89 53.72
C VAL A 312 -24.22 8.41 53.37
N SER A 313 -23.33 7.65 52.73
CA SER A 313 -22.20 6.96 53.39
C SER A 313 -21.19 6.34 52.39
N SER A 314 -19.90 6.40 52.77
CA SER A 314 -18.79 5.43 52.53
C SER A 314 -18.38 5.11 51.08
N SER A 315 -17.11 5.14 50.65
CA SER A 315 -15.81 5.11 51.35
C SER A 315 -14.65 5.23 50.34
N GLY A 316 -13.57 5.92 50.74
CA GLY A 316 -12.15 5.68 50.37
C GLY A 316 -11.62 6.27 49.05
N THR A 317 -11.11 7.51 48.99
CA THR A 317 -9.71 7.98 49.27
C THR A 317 -8.69 7.58 48.18
N SER A 318 -8.31 8.50 47.28
CA SER A 318 -7.14 9.42 47.33
C SER A 318 -5.97 8.84 46.50
N SER A 319 -5.19 9.54 45.68
CA SER A 319 -4.75 10.94 45.59
C SER A 319 -4.13 11.14 44.18
N ASP A 320 -4.46 12.21 43.47
CA ASP A 320 -3.66 13.43 43.32
C ASP A 320 -2.16 13.24 43.02
N SER A 321 -1.74 13.67 41.83
CA SER A 321 -0.95 14.90 41.59
C SER A 321 0.17 14.74 40.54
N SER A 322 0.01 15.55 39.50
CA SER A 322 0.97 16.24 38.63
C SER A 322 2.20 15.53 38.02
N PRO A 323 2.48 15.79 36.73
CA PRO A 323 3.77 15.51 36.11
C PRO A 323 4.75 16.67 36.42
N SER A 324 6.01 16.35 36.71
CA SER A 324 7.09 17.36 36.75
C SER A 324 8.43 16.74 36.36
N SER A 325 9.07 17.47 35.46
CA SER A 325 10.42 17.38 34.89
C SER A 325 11.57 17.46 35.90
N LEU A 326 12.73 16.88 35.55
CA LEU A 326 14.07 17.51 35.38
C LEU A 326 15.12 16.38 35.16
N ALA A 327 15.93 16.40 34.09
CA ALA A 327 17.29 16.98 33.99
C ALA A 327 18.32 16.20 34.86
N ASP A 328 19.57 15.90 34.50
CA ASP A 328 20.54 16.33 33.48
C ASP A 328 21.71 15.31 33.49
N ALA A 329 22.50 15.27 32.40
CA ALA A 329 23.95 15.04 32.32
C ALA A 329 24.31 14.17 31.09
N ALA A 330 25.40 14.36 30.35
CA ALA A 330 26.33 15.45 30.05
C ALA A 330 27.34 14.84 29.04
N GLU A 331 27.80 15.63 28.05
CA GLU A 331 29.05 15.48 27.25
C GLU A 331 29.17 14.20 26.35
N SER A 332 29.77 14.20 25.16
CA SER A 332 30.79 15.04 24.52
C SER A 332 30.75 14.86 22.99
N ASP A 333 31.04 15.93 22.26
CA ASP A 333 31.91 16.03 21.07
C ASP A 333 31.98 14.86 20.05
N TYR A 334 31.66 15.15 18.77
CA TYR A 334 32.68 15.44 17.75
C TYR A 334 32.07 15.82 16.38
N TYR A 335 32.55 16.94 15.83
CA TYR A 335 32.95 17.18 14.43
C TYR A 335 33.06 15.90 13.57
N SER A 336 32.80 15.82 12.25
CA SER A 336 32.51 16.73 11.15
C SER A 336 32.37 15.83 9.88
N PRO A 337 32.02 16.37 8.70
CA PRO A 337 31.61 15.61 7.52
C PRO A 337 32.77 15.22 6.60
N ARG A 338 32.52 14.21 5.76
CA ARG A 338 32.98 14.15 4.37
C ARG A 338 32.00 13.39 3.49
#